data_AF-A0A0U1KKT8-F1
#
_entry.id   AF-A0A0U1KKT8-F1
#
_cell.length_a   1.000
_cell.length_b   1.000
_cell.length_c   1.000
_cell.angle_alpha   90.00
_cell.angle_beta   90.00
_cell.angle_gamma   90.00
#
_symmetry.space_group_name_H-M   'P 1'
#
loop_
_entity.id
_entity.type
_entity.pdbx_description
1 polymer ?
#
loop_
_entity_poly.entity_id
_entity_poly.type
_entity_poly.pdbx_seq_one_letter_code
_entity_poly.pdbx_strand_id
1 'polypeptide(L)'
;MFASIYEVISNDFYIRILTIAAVVIFFVTLAFYLWIKIGMNSFSKKLNEVSNQEGGIDKRIVLINEWFKSSKSKWLPGILEKSWKKFYWEYSSTEEHYIPDVYESFKEDQIVYKYGRRKLVETLPAVFVSLGILGTFWGITSGITGINSNAGVDELQGGINTLLSGMEFAFYSSIAGIVISLIYQLCDRIFFYRMISKNFDLLMSDLDKAFPIKTEGSLLEEMVKTQQEQMNDLKTFFADEFVTKLTTGISETVQQSLNPHLERSNEIMETVVQNTTEAQGEKLNEMVNYFVESLNEVTGDHMKDLGEALNKTVEWQEKVHGEMSALVEELSNVAEKQSEMAKNTTDLSEQMNEYTETLSDYQGKLITSTQELSSITEQNTSLLEQMRSLSHEMNDRHKESEDNFANRLDQMNHTMKRITELGAVMNDMQEETKTTIESLSYANESIDQSIINNTKLTDSLVDQHEISNQWSVKTQSLLEDLVENSEINESMHTNMKQLFERITEERETLDNTKQEHMDLLQRNVQELKYYWTQNSEALVGNREQFEALNNRLDQSMNDFADHMQRGVQRTFEQFDKELKTAVEYLARGVGGINQVVESMEQDIDSVNGQISRFNQSLEQIAAGVEKQG
;
A
#
# COMPACT_ATOMS: atom_id res chain seq x y z
N MET A 1 -27.31 -8.39 -47.33
CA MET A 1 -27.09 -7.30 -46.35
C MET A 1 -25.82 -6.50 -46.64
N PHE A 2 -24.64 -7.11 -46.78
CA PHE A 2 -23.42 -6.36 -47.16
C PHE A 2 -23.44 -5.77 -48.59
N ALA A 3 -24.05 -6.46 -49.57
CA ALA A 3 -24.17 -5.96 -50.94
C ALA A 3 -25.08 -4.72 -51.06
N SER A 4 -26.20 -4.69 -50.32
CA SER A 4 -27.13 -3.55 -50.30
C SER A 4 -26.55 -2.33 -49.57
N ILE A 5 -25.71 -2.55 -48.54
CA ILE A 5 -25.00 -1.48 -47.84
C ILE A 5 -23.91 -0.87 -48.76
N TYR A 6 -23.20 -1.69 -49.52
CA TYR A 6 -22.21 -1.21 -50.49
C TYR A 6 -22.84 -0.39 -51.61
N GLU A 7 -24.02 -0.80 -52.09
CA GLU A 7 -24.77 -0.10 -53.13
C GLU A 7 -25.23 1.30 -52.67
N VAL A 8 -25.71 1.41 -51.42
CA VAL A 8 -26.07 2.68 -50.78
C VAL A 8 -24.85 3.59 -50.54
N ILE A 9 -23.72 3.03 -50.09
CA ILE A 9 -22.47 3.79 -49.87
C ILE A 9 -21.85 4.25 -51.22
N SER A 10 -22.01 3.47 -52.28
CA SER A 10 -21.46 3.77 -53.60
C SER A 10 -22.26 4.84 -54.36
N ASN A 11 -23.58 4.89 -54.16
CA ASN A 11 -24.45 5.82 -54.88
C ASN A 11 -24.36 7.26 -54.34
N ASP A 12 -24.03 7.42 -53.05
CA ASP A 12 -24.06 8.73 -52.40
C ASP A 12 -22.68 9.34 -52.16
N PHE A 13 -22.46 10.55 -52.68
CA PHE A 13 -21.17 11.25 -52.61
C PHE A 13 -20.72 11.57 -51.18
N TYR A 14 -21.66 11.97 -50.31
CA TYR A 14 -21.33 12.36 -48.94
C TYR A 14 -20.98 11.14 -48.09
N ILE A 15 -21.79 10.09 -48.17
CA ILE A 15 -21.57 8.84 -47.44
C ILE A 15 -20.24 8.19 -47.87
N ARG A 16 -19.89 8.28 -49.17
CA ARG A 16 -18.60 7.83 -49.68
C ARG A 16 -17.42 8.62 -49.10
N ILE A 17 -17.53 9.95 -48.99
CA ILE A 17 -16.47 10.76 -48.36
C ILE A 17 -16.34 10.43 -46.87
N LEU A 18 -17.46 10.32 -46.16
CA LEU A 18 -17.49 9.98 -44.73
C LEU A 18 -16.81 8.63 -44.46
N THR A 19 -17.13 7.62 -45.27
CA THR A 19 -16.53 6.28 -45.17
C THR A 19 -15.04 6.29 -45.51
N ILE A 20 -14.62 6.98 -46.58
CA ILE A 20 -13.19 7.14 -46.92
C ILE A 20 -12.45 7.84 -45.78
N ALA A 21 -13.00 8.93 -45.24
CA ALA A 21 -12.40 9.66 -44.12
C ALA A 21 -12.26 8.77 -42.88
N ALA A 22 -13.29 7.98 -42.56
CA ALA A 22 -13.24 7.04 -41.44
C ALA A 22 -12.16 5.96 -41.63
N VAL A 23 -12.05 5.40 -42.85
CA VAL A 23 -11.01 4.43 -43.19
C VAL A 23 -9.61 5.03 -43.09
N VAL A 24 -9.41 6.25 -43.62
CA VAL A 24 -8.12 6.95 -43.53
C VAL A 24 -7.76 7.22 -42.07
N ILE A 25 -8.69 7.73 -41.27
CA ILE A 25 -8.47 7.97 -39.83
C ILE A 25 -8.10 6.67 -39.13
N PHE A 26 -8.81 5.57 -39.43
CA PHE A 26 -8.51 4.25 -38.86
C PHE A 26 -7.10 3.76 -39.21
N PHE A 27 -6.67 3.90 -40.46
CA PHE A 27 -5.30 3.50 -40.85
C PHE A 27 -4.23 4.41 -40.26
N VAL A 28 -4.50 5.71 -40.12
CA VAL A 28 -3.58 6.65 -39.46
C VAL A 28 -3.44 6.31 -37.98
N THR A 29 -4.54 6.03 -37.28
CA THR A 29 -4.47 5.61 -35.87
C THR A 29 -3.80 4.25 -35.73
N LEU A 30 -4.11 3.29 -36.60
CA LEU A 30 -3.44 2.00 -36.65
C LEU A 30 -1.93 2.13 -36.85
N ALA A 31 -1.49 2.93 -37.83
CA ALA A 31 -0.07 3.17 -38.08
C ALA A 31 0.62 3.80 -36.87
N PHE A 32 -0.06 4.73 -36.18
CA PHE A 32 0.44 5.35 -34.96
C PHE A 32 0.62 4.33 -33.83
N TYR A 33 -0.39 3.50 -33.53
CA TYR A 33 -0.29 2.47 -32.49
C TYR A 33 0.73 1.38 -32.82
N LEU A 34 0.86 1.00 -34.10
CA LEU A 34 1.92 0.09 -34.55
C LEU A 34 3.31 0.68 -34.36
N TRP A 35 3.47 1.98 -34.63
CA TRP A 35 4.74 2.68 -34.39
C TRP A 35 5.11 2.69 -32.89
N ILE A 36 4.14 2.97 -32.00
CA ILE A 36 4.33 2.87 -30.55
C ILE A 36 4.76 1.45 -30.15
N LYS A 37 4.04 0.43 -30.64
CA LYS A 37 4.35 -0.98 -30.39
C LYS A 37 5.78 -1.34 -30.79
N ILE A 38 6.22 -0.91 -31.98
CA ILE A 38 7.58 -1.17 -32.47
C ILE A 38 8.61 -0.53 -31.53
N GLY A 39 8.36 0.69 -31.05
CA GLY A 39 9.23 1.39 -30.11
C GLY A 39 9.35 0.69 -28.75
N MET A 40 8.21 0.32 -28.15
CA MET A 40 8.19 -0.40 -26.87
C MET A 40 8.87 -1.77 -26.98
N ASN A 41 8.59 -2.52 -28.05
CA ASN A 41 9.20 -3.82 -28.28
C ASN A 41 10.70 -3.73 -28.57
N SER A 42 11.16 -2.65 -29.23
CA SER A 42 12.60 -2.42 -29.44
C SER A 42 13.32 -2.15 -28.12
N PHE A 43 12.68 -1.41 -27.21
CA PHE A 43 13.22 -1.16 -25.87
C PHE A 43 13.21 -2.43 -25.01
N SER A 44 12.10 -3.16 -24.96
CA SER A 44 11.99 -4.48 -24.30
C SER A 44 13.05 -5.47 -24.82
N LYS A 45 13.28 -5.52 -26.13
CA LYS A 45 14.35 -6.36 -26.71
C LYS A 45 15.74 -5.96 -26.21
N LYS A 46 16.00 -4.66 -26.06
CA LYS A 46 17.28 -4.18 -25.53
C LYS A 46 17.43 -4.49 -24.04
N LEU A 47 16.36 -4.35 -23.26
CA LEU A 47 16.33 -4.72 -21.84
C LEU A 47 16.67 -6.21 -21.67
N ASN A 48 16.04 -7.08 -22.47
CA ASN A 48 16.32 -8.51 -22.46
C ASN A 48 17.73 -8.85 -22.96
N GLU A 49 18.30 -8.11 -23.91
CA GLU A 49 19.69 -8.30 -24.34
C GLU A 49 20.68 -8.01 -23.20
N VAL A 50 20.43 -6.92 -22.47
CA VAL A 50 21.30 -6.43 -21.40
C VAL A 50 21.13 -7.24 -20.10
N SER A 51 19.92 -7.73 -19.80
CA SER A 51 19.68 -8.60 -18.64
C SER A 51 20.40 -9.95 -18.77
N ASN A 52 20.62 -10.43 -20.00
CA ASN A 52 21.33 -11.68 -20.30
C ASN A 52 22.87 -11.52 -20.39
N GLN A 53 23.40 -10.30 -20.31
CA GLN A 53 24.86 -10.08 -20.28
C GLN A 53 25.42 -10.23 -18.86
N GLU A 54 26.56 -10.89 -18.72
CA GLU A 54 27.29 -10.99 -17.46
C GLU A 54 27.85 -9.61 -17.07
N GLY A 55 27.27 -9.03 -16.02
CA GLY A 55 27.66 -7.73 -15.50
C GLY A 55 26.68 -7.25 -14.42
N GLY A 56 27.22 -6.56 -13.40
CA GLY A 56 26.42 -5.92 -12.35
C GLY A 56 25.42 -4.90 -12.91
N ILE A 57 24.42 -4.56 -12.10
CA ILE A 57 23.27 -3.74 -12.49
C ILE A 57 23.70 -2.36 -13.03
N ASP A 58 24.76 -1.78 -12.49
CA ASP A 58 25.31 -0.49 -12.91
C ASP A 58 25.75 -0.49 -14.38
N LYS A 59 26.42 -1.57 -14.81
CA LYS A 59 26.83 -1.74 -16.22
C LYS A 59 25.61 -1.82 -17.13
N ARG A 60 24.55 -2.48 -16.68
CA ARG A 60 23.30 -2.61 -17.45
C ARG A 60 22.66 -1.24 -17.68
N ILE A 61 22.57 -0.42 -16.63
CA ILE A 61 21.99 0.93 -16.70
C ILE A 61 22.80 1.82 -17.64
N VAL A 62 24.14 1.76 -17.58
CA VAL A 62 25.02 2.54 -18.48
C VAL A 62 24.84 2.10 -19.94
N LEU A 63 24.82 0.81 -20.23
CA LEU A 63 24.64 0.28 -21.58
C LEU A 63 23.29 0.69 -22.19
N ILE A 64 22.22 0.70 -21.39
CA ILE A 64 20.90 1.14 -21.85
C ILE A 64 20.90 2.65 -22.09
N ASN A 65 21.55 3.44 -21.23
CA ASN A 65 21.69 4.87 -21.44
C ASN A 65 22.49 5.22 -22.72
N GLU A 66 23.58 4.49 -22.98
CA GLU A 66 24.33 4.62 -24.23
C GLU A 66 23.50 4.19 -25.44
N TRP A 67 22.66 3.16 -25.30
CA TRP A 67 21.73 2.78 -26.35
C TRP A 67 20.69 3.88 -26.62
N PHE A 68 20.11 4.50 -25.60
CA PHE A 68 19.21 5.66 -25.78
C PHE A 68 19.92 6.85 -26.44
N LYS A 69 21.22 7.07 -26.16
CA LYS A 69 22.02 8.15 -26.80
C LYS A 69 22.43 7.83 -28.24
N SER A 70 22.74 6.58 -28.56
CA SER A 70 23.23 6.14 -29.88
C SER A 70 22.11 5.77 -30.85
N SER A 71 20.98 5.27 -30.33
CA SER A 71 19.76 5.04 -31.07
C SER A 71 19.17 6.40 -31.43
N LYS A 72 19.55 6.95 -32.60
CA LYS A 72 18.93 8.15 -33.18
C LYS A 72 17.42 7.92 -33.31
N SER A 73 16.67 8.30 -32.29
CA SER A 73 15.24 8.68 -32.09
C SER A 73 14.15 8.42 -33.15
N LYS A 74 14.38 7.73 -34.26
CA LYS A 74 13.39 7.56 -35.35
C LYS A 74 12.27 6.58 -34.99
N TRP A 75 12.55 5.62 -34.11
CA TRP A 75 11.62 4.54 -33.77
C TRP A 75 11.30 4.46 -32.28
N LEU A 76 11.96 5.27 -31.44
CA LEU A 76 11.62 5.35 -30.03
C LEU A 76 10.60 6.46 -29.77
N PRO A 77 9.50 6.14 -29.10
CA PRO A 77 8.66 7.11 -28.42
C PRO A 77 9.46 8.12 -27.60
N GLY A 78 9.33 9.41 -27.90
CA GLY A 78 9.95 10.46 -27.11
C GLY A 78 9.50 10.49 -25.63
N ILE A 79 8.38 9.84 -25.30
CA ILE A 79 7.96 9.65 -23.90
C ILE A 79 8.85 8.63 -23.18
N LEU A 80 9.23 7.52 -23.84
CA LEU A 80 10.09 6.50 -23.25
C LEU A 80 11.49 7.05 -23.01
N GLU A 81 11.99 7.91 -23.90
CA GLU A 81 13.24 8.63 -23.68
C GLU A 81 13.18 9.55 -22.46
N LYS A 82 12.06 10.25 -22.26
CA LYS A 82 11.86 11.10 -21.07
C LYS A 82 11.77 10.28 -19.79
N SER A 83 10.99 9.20 -19.78
CA SER A 83 10.88 8.27 -18.64
C SER A 83 12.23 7.65 -18.30
N TRP A 84 12.99 7.23 -19.31
CA TRP A 84 14.34 6.70 -19.12
C TRP A 84 15.31 7.76 -18.58
N LYS A 85 15.29 9.00 -19.11
CA LYS A 85 16.13 10.08 -18.58
C LYS A 85 15.84 10.40 -17.13
N LYS A 86 14.55 10.35 -16.72
CA LYS A 86 14.15 10.54 -15.33
C LYS A 86 14.74 9.43 -14.44
N PHE A 87 14.50 8.17 -14.81
CA PHE A 87 15.05 6.99 -14.12
C PHE A 87 16.58 7.05 -14.00
N TYR A 88 17.27 7.34 -15.11
CA TYR A 88 18.72 7.44 -15.12
C TYR A 88 19.24 8.61 -14.25
N TRP A 89 18.53 9.74 -14.25
CA TRP A 89 18.90 10.89 -13.43
C TRP A 89 18.78 10.57 -11.93
N GLU A 90 17.68 9.94 -11.50
CA GLU A 90 17.48 9.48 -10.10
C GLU A 90 18.58 8.50 -9.68
N TYR A 91 18.88 7.50 -10.53
CA TYR A 91 19.98 6.57 -10.29
C TYR A 91 21.33 7.29 -10.14
N SER A 92 21.65 8.23 -11.04
CA SER A 92 22.92 8.96 -11.02
C SER A 92 23.05 10.00 -9.90
N SER A 93 21.96 10.34 -9.21
CA SER A 93 21.94 11.37 -8.15
C SER A 93 22.12 10.82 -6.75
N THR A 94 22.09 9.49 -6.58
CA THR A 94 22.29 8.83 -5.27
C THR A 94 23.75 8.41 -5.11
N GLU A 95 24.36 8.71 -3.95
CA GLU A 95 25.78 8.43 -3.70
C GLU A 95 26.10 6.93 -3.64
N GLU A 96 25.11 6.08 -3.32
CA GLU A 96 25.26 4.62 -3.15
C GLU A 96 24.77 3.78 -4.34
N HIS A 97 24.48 4.38 -5.51
CA HIS A 97 23.96 3.66 -6.69
C HIS A 97 22.70 2.83 -6.40
N TYR A 98 21.76 3.41 -5.66
CA TYR A 98 20.46 2.79 -5.39
C TYR A 98 19.64 2.69 -6.68
N ILE A 99 19.04 1.53 -6.95
CA ILE A 99 18.17 1.32 -8.12
C ILE A 99 16.82 1.99 -7.82
N PRO A 100 16.46 3.08 -8.51
CA PRO A 100 15.18 3.75 -8.29
C PRO A 100 14.02 2.83 -8.66
N ASP A 101 12.85 3.07 -8.07
CA ASP A 101 11.64 2.35 -8.48
C ASP A 101 11.28 2.68 -9.93
N VAL A 102 11.23 1.63 -10.75
CA VAL A 102 10.87 1.71 -12.18
C VAL A 102 9.45 2.25 -12.33
N TYR A 103 8.51 1.91 -11.43
CA TYR A 103 7.10 2.29 -11.51
C TYR A 103 6.91 3.80 -11.31
N GLU A 104 7.82 4.50 -10.61
CA GLU A 104 7.75 5.95 -10.46
C GLU A 104 8.14 6.72 -11.74
N SER A 105 8.99 6.12 -12.57
CA SER A 105 9.48 6.70 -13.82
C SER A 105 8.68 6.26 -15.05
N PHE A 106 8.15 5.03 -15.04
CA PHE A 106 7.37 4.42 -16.12
C PHE A 106 5.89 4.25 -15.73
N LYS A 107 5.19 5.37 -15.54
CA LYS A 107 3.76 5.37 -15.17
C LYS A 107 2.85 5.01 -16.35
N GLU A 108 1.89 4.12 -16.10
CA GLU A 108 0.87 3.71 -17.08
C GLU A 108 0.09 4.92 -17.61
N ASP A 109 -0.35 5.82 -16.74
CA ASP A 109 -1.08 7.04 -17.12
C ASP A 109 -0.33 7.89 -18.17
N GLN A 110 0.99 8.06 -18.00
CA GLN A 110 1.77 8.88 -18.92
C GLN A 110 2.04 8.18 -20.26
N ILE A 111 2.24 6.86 -20.25
CA ILE A 111 2.62 6.10 -21.45
C ILE A 111 1.39 5.62 -22.23
N VAL A 112 0.38 5.10 -21.55
CA VAL A 112 -0.85 4.59 -22.18
C VAL A 112 -1.81 5.73 -22.53
N TYR A 113 -2.14 6.61 -21.58
CA TYR A 113 -3.19 7.62 -21.79
C TYR A 113 -2.70 8.86 -22.54
N LYS A 114 -1.64 9.50 -22.02
CA LYS A 114 -1.13 10.76 -22.58
C LYS A 114 -0.39 10.54 -23.89
N TYR A 115 0.51 9.55 -23.95
CA TYR A 115 1.29 9.30 -25.16
C TYR A 115 0.52 8.50 -26.22
N GLY A 116 -0.33 7.55 -25.82
CA GLY A 116 -1.29 6.90 -26.72
C GLY A 116 -2.36 7.84 -27.30
N ARG A 117 -2.39 9.12 -26.88
CA ARG A 117 -3.39 10.14 -27.26
C ARG A 117 -4.82 9.61 -27.10
N ARG A 118 -5.08 8.84 -26.04
CA ARG A 118 -6.35 8.13 -25.80
C ARG A 118 -7.56 9.06 -25.89
N LYS A 119 -7.45 10.24 -25.29
CA LYS A 119 -8.50 11.28 -25.35
C LYS A 119 -8.92 11.63 -26.78
N LEU A 120 -7.99 11.73 -27.74
CA LEU A 120 -8.36 12.01 -29.13
C LEU A 120 -9.09 10.82 -29.76
N VAL A 121 -8.58 9.61 -29.54
CA VAL A 121 -9.16 8.38 -30.08
C VAL A 121 -10.57 8.13 -29.55
N GLU A 122 -10.79 8.40 -28.25
CA GLU A 122 -12.09 8.27 -27.58
C GLU A 122 -13.11 9.31 -28.05
N THR A 123 -12.67 10.48 -28.56
CA THR A 123 -13.56 11.50 -29.12
C THR A 123 -14.01 11.23 -30.56
N LEU A 124 -13.26 10.44 -31.33
CA LEU A 124 -13.55 10.18 -32.75
C LEU A 124 -14.94 9.56 -33.03
N PRO A 125 -15.45 8.59 -32.24
CA PRO A 125 -16.82 8.11 -32.37
C PRO A 125 -17.88 9.21 -32.33
N ALA A 126 -17.74 10.17 -31.40
CA ALA A 126 -18.66 11.30 -31.28
C ALA A 126 -18.58 12.25 -32.48
N VAL A 127 -17.39 12.41 -33.08
CA VAL A 127 -17.20 13.17 -34.31
C VAL A 127 -17.92 12.48 -35.48
N PHE A 128 -17.85 11.16 -35.62
CA PHE A 128 -18.55 10.43 -36.69
C PHE A 128 -20.08 10.52 -36.57
N VAL A 129 -20.63 10.47 -35.36
CA VAL A 129 -22.07 10.70 -35.13
C VAL A 129 -22.46 12.13 -35.50
N SER A 130 -21.68 13.11 -35.06
CA SER A 130 -21.90 14.53 -35.38
C SER A 130 -21.85 14.79 -36.90
N LEU A 131 -20.92 14.15 -37.62
CA LEU A 131 -20.86 14.22 -39.08
C LEU A 131 -22.11 13.56 -39.71
N GLY A 132 -22.58 12.42 -39.20
CA GLY A 132 -23.83 11.81 -39.66
C GLY A 132 -25.05 12.74 -39.55
N ILE A 133 -25.17 13.45 -38.41
CA ILE A 133 -26.20 14.47 -38.17
C ILE A 133 -26.05 15.67 -39.11
N LEU A 134 -24.82 16.12 -39.37
CA LEU A 134 -24.56 17.20 -40.33
C LEU A 134 -25.02 16.81 -41.74
N GLY A 135 -24.81 15.56 -42.13
CA GLY A 135 -25.41 14.99 -43.35
C GLY A 135 -26.94 15.07 -43.33
N THR A 136 -27.59 14.75 -42.21
CA THR A 136 -29.05 14.84 -42.09
C THR A 136 -29.56 16.26 -42.34
N PHE A 137 -28.91 17.27 -41.76
CA PHE A 137 -29.26 18.67 -42.01
C PHE A 137 -29.04 19.09 -43.47
N TRP A 138 -27.96 18.63 -44.09
CA TRP A 138 -27.69 18.89 -45.50
C TRP A 138 -28.75 18.24 -46.40
N GLY A 139 -29.15 17.00 -46.13
CA GLY A 139 -30.17 16.26 -46.88
C GLY A 139 -31.55 16.92 -46.84
N ILE A 140 -31.99 17.31 -45.64
CA ILE A 140 -33.28 18.01 -45.46
C ILE A 140 -33.25 19.37 -46.17
N THR A 141 -32.17 20.13 -46.03
CA THR A 141 -32.02 21.45 -46.68
C THR A 141 -32.07 21.32 -48.20
N SER A 142 -31.35 20.35 -48.77
CA SER A 142 -31.38 20.08 -50.21
C SER A 142 -32.71 19.49 -50.71
N GLY A 143 -33.47 18.81 -49.85
CA GLY A 143 -34.79 18.28 -50.18
C GLY A 143 -35.88 19.35 -50.26
N ILE A 144 -35.79 20.38 -49.40
CA ILE A 144 -36.77 21.48 -49.34
C ILE A 144 -36.59 22.49 -50.48
N THR A 145 -35.36 22.66 -50.99
CA THR A 145 -35.08 23.62 -52.09
C THR A 145 -35.82 23.34 -53.40
N GLY A 146 -36.38 22.13 -53.57
CA GLY A 146 -37.17 21.75 -54.74
C GLY A 146 -38.65 22.16 -54.67
N ILE A 147 -39.14 22.69 -53.55
CA ILE A 147 -40.56 23.02 -53.35
C ILE A 147 -40.75 24.53 -53.61
N ASN A 148 -41.36 24.86 -54.74
CA ASN A 148 -41.82 26.21 -55.05
C ASN A 148 -43.33 26.28 -54.84
N SER A 149 -43.78 27.04 -53.84
CA SER A 149 -45.19 27.17 -53.47
C SER A 149 -46.08 27.83 -54.53
N ASN A 150 -45.49 28.37 -55.62
CA ASN A 150 -46.19 29.03 -56.72
C ASN A 150 -46.23 28.19 -58.02
N ALA A 151 -45.88 26.90 -57.94
CA ALA A 151 -45.66 26.01 -59.07
C ALA A 151 -46.89 25.14 -59.40
N GLY A 152 -47.01 24.68 -60.65
CA GLY A 152 -48.11 23.82 -61.12
C GLY A 152 -48.11 22.42 -60.48
N VAL A 153 -49.18 21.62 -60.69
CA VAL A 153 -49.33 20.28 -60.09
C VAL A 153 -48.18 19.33 -60.46
N ASP A 154 -47.67 19.40 -61.70
CA ASP A 154 -46.52 18.59 -62.16
C ASP A 154 -45.20 19.01 -61.48
N GLU A 155 -45.03 20.30 -61.20
CA GLU A 155 -43.85 20.85 -60.52
C GLU A 155 -43.87 20.52 -59.02
N LEU A 156 -45.06 20.48 -58.41
CA LEU A 156 -45.24 19.99 -57.04
C LEU A 156 -44.92 18.50 -56.90
N GLN A 157 -45.30 17.67 -57.88
CA GLN A 157 -44.94 16.25 -57.87
C GLN A 157 -43.41 16.04 -57.99
N GLY A 158 -42.73 16.84 -58.81
CA GLY A 158 -41.26 16.86 -58.89
C GLY A 158 -40.60 17.34 -57.59
N GLY A 159 -41.16 18.35 -56.93
CA GLY A 159 -40.72 18.85 -55.62
C GLY A 159 -40.87 17.81 -54.51
N ILE A 160 -41.97 17.04 -54.50
CA ILE A 160 -42.18 15.93 -53.55
C ILE A 160 -41.16 14.80 -53.77
N ASN A 161 -40.88 14.42 -55.02
CA ASN A 161 -39.83 13.43 -55.30
C ASN A 161 -38.44 13.90 -54.86
N THR A 162 -38.16 15.19 -55.01
CA THR A 162 -36.90 15.81 -54.54
C THR A 162 -36.82 15.80 -53.01
N LEU A 163 -37.93 16.10 -52.32
CA LEU A 163 -38.03 16.04 -50.87
C LEU A 163 -37.82 14.61 -50.35
N LEU A 164 -38.49 13.63 -50.95
CA LEU A 164 -38.36 12.22 -50.58
C LEU A 164 -36.91 11.73 -50.74
N SER A 165 -36.23 12.13 -51.82
CA SER A 165 -34.81 11.79 -52.06
C SER A 165 -33.88 12.46 -51.04
N GLY A 166 -34.13 13.73 -50.67
CA GLY A 166 -33.36 14.43 -49.63
C GLY A 166 -33.57 13.87 -48.22
N MET A 167 -34.78 13.39 -47.93
CA MET A 167 -35.10 12.70 -46.67
C MET A 167 -34.46 11.31 -46.59
N GLU A 168 -34.45 10.57 -47.70
CA GLU A 168 -33.76 9.28 -47.81
C GLU A 168 -32.25 9.43 -47.57
N PHE A 169 -31.61 10.43 -48.21
CA PHE A 169 -30.22 10.81 -47.93
C PHE A 169 -29.98 11.08 -46.44
N ALA A 170 -30.85 11.89 -45.83
CA ALA A 170 -30.71 12.33 -44.45
C ALA A 170 -30.78 11.17 -43.45
N PHE A 171 -31.57 10.13 -43.78
CA PHE A 171 -31.67 8.91 -43.00
C PHE A 171 -30.41 8.04 -43.15
N TYR A 172 -29.93 7.81 -44.37
CA TYR A 172 -28.74 7.01 -44.61
C TYR A 172 -27.45 7.66 -44.08
N SER A 173 -27.33 8.98 -44.12
CA SER A 173 -26.16 9.68 -43.56
C SER A 173 -26.06 9.51 -42.05
N SER A 174 -27.19 9.53 -41.34
CA SER A 174 -27.25 9.30 -39.89
C SER A 174 -26.89 7.85 -39.54
N ILE A 175 -27.47 6.89 -40.26
CA ILE A 175 -27.14 5.46 -40.09
C ILE A 175 -25.66 5.22 -40.34
N ALA A 176 -25.08 5.80 -41.39
CA ALA A 176 -23.66 5.66 -41.68
C ALA A 176 -22.79 6.22 -40.54
N GLY A 177 -23.12 7.40 -40.00
CA GLY A 177 -22.41 8.00 -38.86
C GLY A 177 -22.44 7.13 -37.60
N ILE A 178 -23.61 6.58 -37.27
CA ILE A 178 -23.80 5.68 -36.12
C ILE A 178 -23.04 4.36 -36.32
N VAL A 179 -23.16 3.72 -37.47
CA VAL A 179 -22.49 2.45 -37.76
C VAL A 179 -20.98 2.61 -37.74
N ILE A 180 -20.43 3.66 -38.36
CA ILE A 180 -18.99 3.95 -38.33
C ILE A 180 -18.52 4.21 -36.89
N SER A 181 -19.29 4.96 -36.10
CA SER A 181 -18.98 5.23 -34.69
C SER A 181 -18.91 3.95 -33.86
N LEU A 182 -19.89 3.05 -34.01
CA LEU A 182 -19.93 1.77 -33.30
C LEU A 182 -18.76 0.85 -33.70
N ILE A 183 -18.47 0.75 -35.00
CA ILE A 183 -17.33 -0.02 -35.50
C ILE A 183 -16.03 0.54 -34.92
N TYR A 184 -15.88 1.87 -34.89
CA TYR A 184 -14.69 2.51 -34.35
C TYR A 184 -14.51 2.25 -32.85
N GLN A 185 -15.59 2.38 -32.04
CA GLN A 185 -15.56 2.06 -30.60
C GLN A 185 -15.17 0.60 -30.34
N LEU A 186 -15.73 -0.33 -31.13
CA LEU A 186 -15.42 -1.75 -31.00
C LEU A 186 -13.95 -2.03 -31.34
N CYS A 187 -13.46 -1.47 -32.44
CA CYS A 187 -12.05 -1.57 -32.84
C CYS A 187 -11.11 -0.95 -31.79
N ASP A 188 -11.47 0.20 -31.21
CA ASP A 188 -10.66 0.85 -30.20
C ASP A 188 -10.48 -0.03 -28.95
N ARG A 189 -11.59 -0.53 -28.40
CA ARG A 189 -11.58 -1.35 -27.19
C ARG A 189 -10.86 -2.69 -27.41
N ILE A 190 -11.10 -3.35 -28.55
CA ILE A 190 -10.56 -4.69 -28.80
C ILE A 190 -9.11 -4.66 -29.29
N PHE A 191 -8.76 -3.70 -30.14
CA PHE A 191 -7.48 -3.67 -30.85
C PHE A 191 -6.53 -2.62 -30.28
N PHE A 192 -6.88 -1.34 -30.30
CA PHE A 192 -5.94 -0.26 -29.93
C PHE A 192 -5.60 -0.27 -28.44
N TYR A 193 -6.59 -0.31 -27.56
CA TYR A 193 -6.38 -0.34 -26.11
C TYR A 193 -5.60 -1.58 -25.68
N ARG A 194 -6.06 -2.77 -26.10
CA ARG A 194 -5.40 -4.03 -25.78
C ARG A 194 -3.97 -4.10 -26.33
N MET A 195 -3.71 -3.50 -27.50
CA MET A 195 -2.36 -3.45 -28.06
C MET A 195 -1.43 -2.62 -27.18
N ILE A 196 -1.81 -1.39 -26.81
CA ILE A 196 -0.91 -0.53 -26.03
C ILE A 196 -0.69 -1.05 -24.61
N SER A 197 -1.76 -1.50 -23.93
CA SER A 197 -1.68 -2.05 -22.57
C SER A 197 -0.81 -3.31 -22.53
N LYS A 198 -1.05 -4.29 -23.41
CA LYS A 198 -0.21 -5.52 -23.42
C LYS A 198 1.27 -5.25 -23.69
N ASN A 199 1.61 -4.29 -24.56
CA ASN A 199 3.01 -3.95 -24.81
C ASN A 199 3.63 -3.13 -23.66
N PHE A 200 2.81 -2.38 -22.92
CA PHE A 200 3.23 -1.73 -21.68
C PHE A 200 3.55 -2.77 -20.59
N ASP A 201 2.67 -3.74 -20.36
CA ASP A 201 2.88 -4.80 -19.36
C ASP A 201 4.13 -5.63 -19.68
N LEU A 202 4.33 -5.96 -20.95
CA LEU A 202 5.55 -6.66 -21.40
C LEU A 202 6.81 -5.84 -21.17
N LEU A 203 6.75 -4.54 -21.47
CA LEU A 203 7.87 -3.64 -21.22
C LEU A 203 8.19 -3.57 -19.72
N MET A 204 7.17 -3.49 -18.87
CA MET A 204 7.34 -3.40 -17.42
C MET A 204 7.92 -4.69 -16.86
N SER A 205 7.40 -5.85 -17.27
CA SER A 205 7.95 -7.15 -16.88
C SER A 205 9.42 -7.33 -17.30
N ASP A 206 9.82 -6.78 -18.45
CA ASP A 206 11.20 -6.82 -18.89
C ASP A 206 12.10 -5.81 -18.16
N LEU A 207 11.55 -4.68 -17.71
CA LEU A 207 12.24 -3.77 -16.80
C LEU A 207 12.48 -4.41 -15.44
N ASP A 208 11.50 -5.11 -14.86
CA ASP A 208 11.65 -5.83 -13.58
C ASP A 208 12.72 -6.92 -13.65
N LYS A 209 12.81 -7.63 -14.78
CA LYS A 209 13.88 -8.62 -15.01
C LYS A 209 15.26 -7.97 -15.17
N ALA A 210 15.32 -6.83 -15.85
CA ALA A 210 16.58 -6.12 -16.06
C ALA A 210 17.10 -5.49 -14.75
N PHE A 211 16.17 -5.01 -13.92
CA PHE A 211 16.39 -4.30 -12.67
C PHE A 211 15.53 -4.91 -11.56
N PRO A 212 15.90 -6.10 -11.04
CA PRO A 212 15.17 -6.71 -9.96
C PRO A 212 15.32 -5.83 -8.71
N ILE A 213 14.25 -5.13 -8.37
CA ILE A 213 14.13 -4.44 -7.08
C ILE A 213 14.04 -5.56 -6.05
N LYS A 214 15.00 -5.62 -5.11
CA LYS A 214 14.89 -6.54 -3.98
C LYS A 214 13.68 -6.08 -3.15
N THR A 215 12.61 -6.87 -3.15
CA THR A 215 11.46 -6.62 -2.28
C THR A 215 11.91 -6.67 -0.83
N GLU A 216 11.30 -5.85 0.03
CA GLU A 216 11.67 -5.70 1.45
C GLU A 216 11.78 -7.05 2.18
N GLY A 217 10.88 -7.99 1.89
CA GLY A 217 10.91 -9.36 2.43
C GLY A 217 12.12 -10.18 1.98
N SER A 218 12.57 -10.03 0.74
CA SER A 218 13.76 -10.75 0.23
C SER A 218 15.06 -10.19 0.80
N LEU A 219 15.10 -8.88 1.10
CA LEU A 219 16.25 -8.26 1.75
C LEU A 219 16.37 -8.75 3.21
N LEU A 220 15.23 -8.83 3.91
CA LEU A 220 15.15 -9.35 5.28
C LEU A 220 15.58 -10.82 5.35
N GLU A 221 15.16 -11.67 4.42
CA GLU A 221 15.54 -13.08 4.38
C GLU A 221 17.06 -13.26 4.17
N GLU A 222 17.66 -12.48 3.27
CA GLU A 222 19.11 -12.52 3.00
C GLU A 222 19.93 -12.01 4.19
N MET A 223 19.43 -10.99 4.92
CA MET A 223 20.05 -10.51 6.16
C MET A 223 20.02 -11.57 7.25
N VAL A 224 18.88 -12.22 7.48
CA VAL A 224 18.73 -13.31 8.47
C VAL A 224 19.68 -14.46 8.14
N LYS A 225 19.78 -14.83 6.87
CA LYS A 225 20.68 -15.91 6.43
C LYS A 225 22.16 -15.55 6.64
N THR A 226 22.55 -14.33 6.28
CA THR A 226 23.93 -13.85 6.47
C THR A 226 24.31 -13.83 7.96
N GLN A 227 23.39 -13.43 8.83
CA GLN A 227 23.60 -13.40 10.28
C GLN A 227 23.75 -14.81 10.88
N GLN A 228 22.99 -15.78 10.36
CA GLN A 228 23.11 -17.19 10.75
C GLN A 228 24.47 -17.78 10.35
N GLU A 229 24.98 -17.43 9.16
CA GLU A 229 26.30 -17.86 8.68
C GLU A 229 27.41 -17.26 9.56
N GLN A 230 27.38 -15.95 9.85
CA GLN A 230 28.36 -15.29 10.74
C GLN A 230 28.38 -15.88 12.16
N MET A 231 27.23 -16.28 12.69
CA MET A 231 27.14 -16.92 14.01
C MET A 231 27.72 -18.33 14.03
N ASN A 232 27.55 -19.08 12.94
CA ASN A 232 28.18 -20.39 12.80
C ASN A 232 29.71 -20.26 12.72
N ASP A 233 30.23 -19.25 12.04
CA ASP A 233 31.66 -18.96 12.00
C ASP A 233 32.20 -18.61 13.40
N LEU A 234 31.48 -17.78 14.17
CA LEU A 234 31.83 -17.45 15.54
C LEU A 234 31.86 -18.69 16.45
N LYS A 235 30.84 -19.55 16.37
CA LYS A 235 30.80 -20.81 17.13
C LYS A 235 31.98 -21.72 16.80
N THR A 236 32.32 -21.82 15.52
CA THR A 236 33.45 -22.63 15.05
C THR A 236 34.78 -22.08 15.57
N PHE A 237 34.98 -20.76 15.51
CA PHE A 237 36.16 -20.10 16.08
C PHE A 237 36.31 -20.35 17.59
N PHE A 238 35.22 -20.26 18.36
CA PHE A 238 35.25 -20.51 19.80
C PHE A 238 35.53 -21.98 20.15
N ALA A 239 34.84 -22.91 19.49
CA ALA A 239 34.96 -24.34 19.79
C ALA A 239 36.32 -24.91 19.34
N ASP A 240 36.75 -24.58 18.12
CA ASP A 240 37.92 -25.23 17.52
C ASP A 240 39.22 -24.49 17.81
N GLU A 241 39.20 -23.14 17.85
CA GLU A 241 40.43 -22.35 17.96
C GLU A 241 40.69 -21.83 19.38
N PHE A 242 39.68 -21.24 20.03
CA PHE A 242 39.86 -20.58 21.33
C PHE A 242 40.02 -21.57 22.49
N VAL A 243 39.10 -22.53 22.62
CA VAL A 243 39.14 -23.54 23.68
C VAL A 243 40.39 -24.43 23.54
N THR A 244 40.71 -24.83 22.32
CA THR A 244 41.91 -25.65 22.04
C THR A 244 43.19 -24.89 22.38
N LYS A 245 43.34 -23.62 21.98
CA LYS A 245 44.54 -22.83 22.28
C LYS A 245 44.71 -22.55 23.78
N LEU A 246 43.63 -22.29 24.51
CA LEU A 246 43.67 -22.12 25.97
C LEU A 246 44.09 -23.41 26.68
N THR A 247 43.47 -24.54 26.33
CA THR A 247 43.73 -25.82 26.99
C THR A 247 45.14 -26.33 26.69
N THR A 248 45.58 -26.20 25.43
CA THR A 248 46.92 -26.66 25.02
C THR A 248 48.01 -25.73 25.54
N GLY A 249 47.81 -24.41 25.47
CA GLY A 249 48.80 -23.43 25.95
C GLY A 249 49.04 -23.49 27.45
N ILE A 250 47.99 -23.66 28.27
CA ILE A 250 48.13 -23.81 29.73
C ILE A 250 48.79 -25.16 30.07
N SER A 251 48.39 -26.25 29.39
CA SER A 251 48.95 -27.57 29.64
C SER A 251 50.43 -27.66 29.25
N GLU A 252 50.83 -27.08 28.11
CA GLU A 252 52.23 -27.02 27.68
C GLU A 252 53.09 -26.18 28.63
N THR A 253 52.62 -25.00 29.04
CA THR A 253 53.37 -24.14 29.98
C THR A 253 53.57 -24.80 31.34
N VAL A 254 52.55 -25.48 31.88
CA VAL A 254 52.69 -26.25 33.14
C VAL A 254 53.67 -27.42 32.98
N GLN A 255 53.64 -28.11 31.83
CA GLN A 255 54.41 -29.34 31.65
C GLN A 255 55.86 -29.08 31.21
N GLN A 256 56.13 -28.03 30.43
CA GLN A 256 57.46 -27.67 29.95
C GLN A 256 58.20 -26.66 30.83
N SER A 257 57.50 -25.77 31.53
CA SER A 257 58.13 -24.77 32.39
C SER A 257 58.08 -25.22 33.86
N LEU A 258 56.89 -25.45 34.43
CA LEU A 258 56.75 -25.63 35.87
C LEU A 258 57.33 -26.96 36.40
N ASN A 259 56.99 -28.09 35.78
CA ASN A 259 57.42 -29.43 36.23
C ASN A 259 58.95 -29.61 36.27
N PRO A 260 59.72 -29.35 35.20
CA PRO A 260 61.17 -29.52 35.24
C PRO A 260 61.86 -28.54 36.21
N HIS A 261 61.26 -27.40 36.52
CA HIS A 261 61.80 -26.47 37.52
C HIS A 261 61.57 -26.97 38.96
N LEU A 262 60.44 -27.60 39.25
CA LEU A 262 60.18 -28.26 40.54
C LEU A 262 61.09 -29.48 40.75
N GLU A 263 61.28 -30.30 39.72
CA GLU A 263 62.22 -31.43 39.77
C GLU A 263 63.67 -30.96 39.99
N ARG A 264 64.11 -29.93 39.24
CA ARG A 264 65.45 -29.35 39.40
C ARG A 264 65.66 -28.74 40.79
N SER A 265 64.64 -28.11 41.36
CA SER A 265 64.68 -27.55 42.72
C SER A 265 64.86 -28.66 43.77
N ASN A 266 64.13 -29.78 43.63
CA ASN A 266 64.28 -30.94 44.50
C ASN A 266 65.67 -31.59 44.38
N GLU A 267 66.20 -31.76 43.16
CA GLU A 267 67.56 -32.27 42.94
C GLU A 267 68.64 -31.35 43.54
N ILE A 268 68.49 -30.03 43.40
CA ILE A 268 69.43 -29.06 43.99
C ILE A 268 69.34 -29.10 45.52
N MET A 269 68.14 -29.21 46.09
CA MET A 269 67.95 -29.34 47.54
C MET A 269 68.60 -30.62 48.06
N GLU A 270 68.41 -31.75 47.39
CA GLU A 270 69.04 -33.03 47.72
C GLU A 270 70.57 -32.95 47.63
N THR A 271 71.10 -32.33 46.57
CA THR A 271 72.53 -32.14 46.35
C THR A 271 73.16 -31.22 47.41
N VAL A 272 72.51 -30.12 47.78
CA VAL A 272 73.00 -29.20 48.82
C VAL A 272 72.96 -29.87 50.18
N VAL A 273 71.89 -30.58 50.53
CA VAL A 273 71.79 -31.31 51.80
C VAL A 273 72.88 -32.39 51.87
N GLN A 274 73.08 -33.16 50.80
CA GLN A 274 74.06 -34.23 50.77
C GLN A 274 75.50 -33.70 50.80
N ASN A 275 75.86 -32.76 49.93
CA ASN A 275 77.21 -32.18 49.88
C ASN A 275 77.53 -31.38 51.14
N THR A 276 76.57 -30.69 51.75
CA THR A 276 76.80 -29.95 53.01
C THR A 276 76.99 -30.91 54.17
N THR A 277 76.22 -32.00 54.24
CA THR A 277 76.32 -32.99 55.33
C THR A 277 77.61 -33.81 55.25
N GLU A 278 78.01 -34.22 54.04
CA GLU A 278 79.26 -34.96 53.80
C GLU A 278 80.49 -34.05 53.99
N ALA A 279 80.52 -32.86 53.38
CA ALA A 279 81.65 -31.94 53.52
C ALA A 279 81.80 -31.38 54.95
N GLN A 280 80.69 -31.13 55.67
CA GLN A 280 80.77 -30.75 57.09
C GLN A 280 81.25 -31.91 57.95
N GLY A 281 80.75 -33.14 57.75
CA GLY A 281 81.16 -34.29 58.55
C GLY A 281 82.63 -34.65 58.40
N GLU A 282 83.16 -34.53 57.17
CA GLU A 282 84.56 -34.82 56.87
C GLU A 282 85.51 -33.70 57.36
N LYS A 283 85.15 -32.43 57.13
CA LYS A 283 85.92 -31.26 57.62
C LYS A 283 85.87 -31.11 59.14
N LEU A 284 84.75 -31.44 59.81
CA LEU A 284 84.70 -31.48 61.28
C LEU A 284 85.61 -32.58 61.83
N ASN A 285 85.66 -33.74 61.19
CA ASN A 285 86.58 -34.81 61.60
C ASN A 285 88.05 -34.42 61.38
N GLU A 286 88.38 -33.74 60.28
CA GLU A 286 89.72 -33.16 60.07
C GLU A 286 90.04 -32.09 61.12
N MET A 287 89.11 -31.17 61.43
CA MET A 287 89.27 -30.17 62.49
C MET A 287 89.46 -30.80 63.87
N VAL A 288 88.75 -31.89 64.17
CA VAL A 288 88.88 -32.64 65.43
C VAL A 288 90.21 -33.39 65.49
N ASN A 289 90.70 -33.94 64.37
CA ASN A 289 92.01 -34.57 64.30
C ASN A 289 93.14 -33.52 64.43
N TYR A 290 93.02 -32.37 63.77
CA TYR A 290 93.94 -31.23 63.93
C TYR A 290 93.90 -30.68 65.37
N PHE A 291 92.74 -30.69 66.02
CA PHE A 291 92.58 -30.31 67.43
C PHE A 291 93.31 -31.26 68.39
N VAL A 292 93.28 -32.58 68.12
CA VAL A 292 94.01 -33.59 68.92
C VAL A 292 95.53 -33.50 68.68
N GLU A 293 95.95 -33.15 67.47
CA GLU A 293 97.37 -33.06 67.07
C GLU A 293 98.02 -31.73 67.53
N SER A 294 97.31 -30.59 67.43
CA SER A 294 97.74 -29.28 67.97
C SER A 294 97.65 -29.17 69.49
N LEU A 295 96.91 -30.03 70.20
CA LEU A 295 96.79 -29.97 71.67
C LEU A 295 98.13 -30.25 72.38
N ASN A 296 99.09 -30.88 71.71
CA ASN A 296 100.43 -31.15 72.23
C ASN A 296 101.42 -30.00 72.03
N GLU A 297 101.11 -28.99 71.21
CA GLU A 297 102.04 -27.91 70.88
C GLU A 297 101.28 -26.60 70.54
N VAL A 298 101.24 -25.66 71.51
CA VAL A 298 101.02 -24.21 71.36
C VAL A 298 99.68 -23.59 71.84
N THR A 299 99.89 -22.46 72.51
CA THR A 299 99.11 -21.48 73.27
C THR A 299 97.99 -20.74 72.52
N GLY A 300 96.92 -20.36 73.25
CA GLY A 300 96.16 -19.09 73.19
C GLY A 300 95.61 -18.56 71.85
N ASP A 301 96.47 -18.30 70.86
CA ASP A 301 96.13 -17.60 69.61
C ASP A 301 95.36 -18.50 68.63
N HIS A 302 95.68 -19.79 68.50
CA HIS A 302 94.90 -20.69 67.64
C HIS A 302 93.50 -21.02 68.19
N MET A 303 93.32 -20.98 69.51
CA MET A 303 91.99 -21.14 70.10
C MET A 303 91.13 -19.88 69.90
N LYS A 304 91.78 -18.72 69.79
CA LYS A 304 91.14 -17.47 69.37
C LYS A 304 90.77 -17.51 67.89
N ASP A 305 91.64 -17.99 67.00
CA ASP A 305 91.35 -18.10 65.57
C ASP A 305 90.25 -19.16 65.30
N LEU A 306 90.26 -20.28 66.02
CA LEU A 306 89.18 -21.28 65.98
C LEU A 306 87.87 -20.72 66.54
N GLY A 307 87.94 -19.97 67.65
CA GLY A 307 86.80 -19.25 68.20
C GLY A 307 86.23 -18.24 67.20
N GLU A 308 87.08 -17.51 66.48
CA GLU A 308 86.68 -16.58 65.41
C GLU A 308 86.08 -17.30 64.21
N ALA A 309 86.64 -18.44 63.79
CA ALA A 309 86.13 -19.25 62.69
C ALA A 309 84.77 -19.89 63.03
N LEU A 310 84.61 -20.44 64.25
CA LEU A 310 83.32 -20.94 64.74
C LEU A 310 82.31 -19.80 64.87
N ASN A 311 82.71 -18.63 65.38
CA ASN A 311 81.80 -17.49 65.50
C ASN A 311 81.37 -16.95 64.13
N LYS A 312 82.28 -16.89 63.15
CA LYS A 312 81.94 -16.57 61.75
C LYS A 312 81.05 -17.63 61.10
N THR A 313 81.22 -18.91 61.46
CA THR A 313 80.38 -20.00 60.97
C THR A 313 78.98 -19.94 61.58
N VAL A 314 78.86 -19.59 62.87
CA VAL A 314 77.58 -19.37 63.56
C VAL A 314 76.88 -18.13 62.99
N GLU A 315 77.59 -17.01 62.79
CA GLU A 315 77.06 -15.81 62.12
C GLU A 315 76.61 -16.13 60.67
N TRP A 316 77.37 -16.94 59.95
CA TRP A 316 76.99 -17.40 58.61
C TRP A 316 75.74 -18.28 58.65
N GLN A 317 75.66 -19.22 59.58
CA GLN A 317 74.51 -20.11 59.74
C GLN A 317 73.25 -19.34 60.15
N GLU A 318 73.39 -18.34 61.02
CA GLU A 318 72.30 -17.42 61.41
C GLU A 318 71.84 -16.56 60.23
N LYS A 319 72.78 -16.07 59.39
CA LYS A 319 72.46 -15.32 58.18
C LYS A 319 71.77 -16.19 57.11
N VAL A 320 72.28 -17.39 56.84
CA VAL A 320 71.66 -18.33 55.89
C VAL A 320 70.28 -18.76 56.37
N HIS A 321 70.10 -19.03 57.66
CA HIS A 321 68.79 -19.32 58.22
C HIS A 321 67.84 -18.12 58.08
N GLY A 322 68.32 -16.88 58.31
CA GLY A 322 67.52 -15.66 58.11
C GLY A 322 67.04 -15.49 56.67
N GLU A 323 67.95 -15.66 55.70
CA GLU A 323 67.63 -15.55 54.26
C GLU A 323 66.73 -16.70 53.78
N MET A 324 66.92 -17.94 54.27
CA MET A 324 66.03 -19.07 54.00
C MET A 324 64.63 -18.85 54.58
N SER A 325 64.52 -18.37 55.81
CA SER A 325 63.22 -18.04 56.43
C SER A 325 62.50 -16.96 55.62
N ALA A 326 63.21 -15.93 55.16
CA ALA A 326 62.63 -14.87 54.32
C ALA A 326 62.17 -15.41 52.96
N LEU A 327 62.95 -16.29 52.31
CA LEU A 327 62.58 -16.92 51.04
C LEU A 327 61.34 -17.83 51.20
N VAL A 328 61.24 -18.60 52.29
CA VAL A 328 60.08 -19.45 52.58
C VAL A 328 58.83 -18.60 52.85
N GLU A 329 58.96 -17.48 53.55
CA GLU A 329 57.87 -16.53 53.78
C GLU A 329 57.41 -15.87 52.46
N GLU A 330 58.35 -15.48 51.59
CA GLU A 330 58.05 -14.93 50.25
C GLU A 330 57.35 -15.99 49.37
N LEU A 331 57.83 -17.23 49.35
CA LEU A 331 57.22 -18.33 48.60
C LEU A 331 55.81 -18.68 49.13
N SER A 332 55.61 -18.64 50.46
CA SER A 332 54.29 -18.84 51.08
C SER A 332 53.31 -17.74 50.65
N ASN A 333 53.76 -16.48 50.64
CA ASN A 333 52.96 -15.33 50.19
C ASN A 333 52.63 -15.41 48.69
N VAL A 334 53.57 -15.85 47.86
CA VAL A 334 53.34 -16.06 46.41
C VAL A 334 52.33 -17.18 46.18
N ALA A 335 52.47 -18.32 46.87
CA ALA A 335 51.54 -19.44 46.75
C ALA A 335 50.11 -19.07 47.21
N GLU A 336 49.98 -18.27 48.28
CA GLU A 336 48.68 -17.80 48.77
C GLU A 336 48.01 -16.84 47.76
N LYS A 337 48.76 -15.85 47.24
CA LYS A 337 48.27 -14.95 46.20
C LYS A 337 47.88 -15.69 44.91
N GLN A 338 48.61 -16.74 44.56
CA GLN A 338 48.34 -17.55 43.36
C GLN A 338 47.09 -18.42 43.54
N SER A 339 46.86 -18.96 44.74
CA SER A 339 45.62 -19.67 45.09
C SER A 339 44.41 -18.73 45.08
N GLU A 340 44.55 -17.50 45.59
CA GLU A 340 43.50 -16.49 45.57
C GLU A 340 43.16 -16.05 44.14
N MET A 341 44.18 -15.92 43.29
CA MET A 341 44.02 -15.61 41.87
C MET A 341 43.30 -16.72 41.10
N ALA A 342 43.70 -17.99 41.28
CA ALA A 342 43.04 -19.13 40.63
C ALA A 342 41.54 -19.21 41.01
N LYS A 343 41.22 -18.90 42.27
CA LYS A 343 39.84 -18.81 42.74
C LYS A 343 39.08 -17.67 42.04
N ASN A 344 39.64 -16.45 42.03
CA ASN A 344 39.03 -15.31 41.37
C ASN A 344 38.82 -15.53 39.86
N THR A 345 39.73 -16.24 39.17
CA THR A 345 39.57 -16.62 37.76
C THR A 345 38.46 -17.65 37.56
N THR A 346 38.32 -18.61 38.49
CA THR A 346 37.23 -19.59 38.46
C THR A 346 35.87 -18.91 38.66
N ASP A 347 35.76 -18.04 39.67
CA ASP A 347 34.55 -17.25 39.94
C ASP A 347 34.18 -16.35 38.75
N LEU A 348 35.17 -15.72 38.10
CA LEU A 348 34.96 -14.93 36.89
C LEU A 348 34.49 -15.78 35.70
N SER A 349 35.03 -16.99 35.53
CA SER A 349 34.61 -17.92 34.46
C SER A 349 33.18 -18.41 34.67
N GLU A 350 32.76 -18.63 35.92
CA GLU A 350 31.40 -19.04 36.26
C GLU A 350 30.41 -17.90 35.99
N GLN A 351 30.74 -16.66 36.39
CA GLN A 351 29.95 -15.47 36.06
C GLN A 351 29.85 -15.22 34.55
N MET A 352 30.90 -15.51 33.77
CA MET A 352 30.86 -15.37 32.32
C MET A 352 29.97 -16.42 31.63
N ASN A 353 29.94 -17.66 32.14
CA ASN A 353 28.99 -18.66 31.66
C ASN A 353 27.54 -18.24 31.93
N GLU A 354 27.26 -17.73 33.13
CA GLU A 354 25.93 -17.24 33.51
C GLU A 354 25.51 -16.03 32.65
N TYR A 355 26.43 -15.11 32.35
CA TYR A 355 26.20 -14.01 31.42
C TYR A 355 25.90 -14.48 29.99
N THR A 356 26.60 -15.50 29.52
CA THR A 356 26.42 -16.08 28.18
C THR A 356 25.05 -16.75 28.04
N GLU A 357 24.63 -17.48 29.07
CA GLU A 357 23.29 -18.10 29.12
C GLU A 357 22.18 -17.03 29.11
N THR A 358 22.37 -15.96 29.89
CA THR A 358 21.42 -14.84 29.94
C THR A 358 21.34 -14.11 28.58
N LEU A 359 22.46 -13.90 27.91
CA LEU A 359 22.51 -13.33 26.54
C LEU A 359 21.76 -14.22 25.53
N SER A 360 21.92 -15.55 25.63
CA SER A 360 21.23 -16.50 24.77
C SER A 360 19.70 -16.48 24.99
N ASP A 361 19.23 -16.34 26.23
CA ASP A 361 17.80 -16.22 26.55
C ASP A 361 17.21 -14.90 26.02
N TYR A 362 17.92 -13.78 26.19
CA TYR A 362 17.51 -12.50 25.62
C TYR A 362 17.40 -12.54 24.09
N GLN A 363 18.32 -13.25 23.42
CA GLN A 363 18.28 -13.42 21.97
C GLN A 363 17.06 -14.24 21.52
N GLY A 364 16.74 -15.33 22.21
CA GLY A 364 15.55 -16.14 21.92
C GLY A 364 14.25 -15.33 22.04
N LYS A 365 14.17 -14.48 23.08
CA LYS A 365 13.04 -13.57 23.28
C LYS A 365 12.96 -12.49 22.19
N LEU A 366 14.09 -11.91 21.79
CA LEU A 366 14.15 -10.92 20.71
C LEU A 366 13.67 -11.49 19.37
N ILE A 367 14.16 -12.69 19.00
CA ILE A 367 13.73 -13.38 17.77
C ILE A 367 12.22 -13.62 17.79
N THR A 368 11.69 -14.07 18.93
CA THR A 368 10.25 -14.31 19.09
C THR A 368 9.45 -13.00 18.94
N SER A 369 9.85 -11.93 19.62
CA SER A 369 9.19 -10.62 19.48
C SER A 369 9.29 -10.06 18.06
N THR A 370 10.39 -10.30 17.32
CA THR A 370 10.50 -9.89 15.91
C THR A 370 9.53 -10.68 15.02
N GLN A 371 9.37 -11.98 15.24
CA GLN A 371 8.39 -12.80 14.51
C GLN A 371 6.95 -12.33 14.79
N GLU A 372 6.63 -12.01 16.05
CA GLU A 372 5.32 -11.45 16.43
C GLU A 372 5.09 -10.08 15.77
N LEU A 373 6.10 -9.20 15.76
CA LEU A 373 6.07 -7.90 15.08
C LEU A 373 5.82 -8.02 13.58
N SER A 374 6.47 -9.00 12.93
CA SER A 374 6.26 -9.29 11.51
C SER A 374 4.84 -9.78 11.25
N SER A 375 4.33 -10.69 12.08
CA SER A 375 2.95 -11.19 11.98
C SER A 375 1.92 -10.07 12.17
N ILE A 376 2.14 -9.17 13.13
CA ILE A 376 1.24 -8.03 13.38
C ILE A 376 1.27 -7.06 12.18
N THR A 377 2.45 -6.83 11.59
CA THR A 377 2.59 -6.01 10.38
C THR A 377 1.81 -6.60 9.21
N GLU A 378 1.94 -7.90 8.96
CA GLU A 378 1.22 -8.59 7.88
C GLU A 378 -0.30 -8.56 8.08
N GLN A 379 -0.76 -8.78 9.31
CA GLN A 379 -2.18 -8.65 9.69
C GLN A 379 -2.71 -7.23 9.48
N ASN A 380 -1.94 -6.21 9.86
CA ASN A 380 -2.33 -4.81 9.66
C ASN A 380 -2.42 -4.45 8.18
N THR A 381 -1.47 -4.91 7.35
CA THR A 381 -1.53 -4.72 5.89
C THR A 381 -2.79 -5.37 5.29
N SER A 382 -3.14 -6.58 5.73
CA SER A 382 -4.37 -7.26 5.30
C SER A 382 -5.64 -6.51 5.74
N LEU A 383 -5.67 -6.01 6.97
CA LEU A 383 -6.78 -5.21 7.49
C LEU A 383 -6.97 -3.92 6.67
N LEU A 384 -5.87 -3.30 6.24
CA LEU A 384 -5.91 -2.09 5.41
C LEU A 384 -6.46 -2.37 4.01
N GLU A 385 -6.06 -3.49 3.40
CA GLU A 385 -6.62 -3.94 2.13
C GLU A 385 -8.15 -4.11 2.23
N GLN A 386 -8.62 -4.73 3.33
CA GLN A 386 -10.04 -4.91 3.61
C GLN A 386 -10.77 -3.58 3.83
N MET A 387 -10.18 -2.65 4.58
CA MET A 387 -10.72 -1.29 4.78
C MET A 387 -10.81 -0.51 3.47
N ARG A 388 -9.78 -0.57 2.61
CA ARG A 388 -9.80 0.07 1.29
C ARG A 388 -10.89 -0.52 0.40
N SER A 389 -11.01 -1.85 0.37
CA SER A 389 -12.08 -2.54 -0.36
C SER A 389 -13.48 -2.14 0.14
N LEU A 390 -13.68 -2.10 1.47
CA LEU A 390 -14.96 -1.69 2.06
C LEU A 390 -15.29 -0.23 1.75
N SER A 391 -14.29 0.66 1.79
CA SER A 391 -14.44 2.07 1.42
C SER A 391 -14.86 2.21 -0.05
N HIS A 392 -14.22 1.45 -0.96
CA HIS A 392 -14.57 1.44 -2.36
C HIS A 392 -16.00 0.94 -2.58
N GLU A 393 -16.38 -0.17 -1.95
CA GLU A 393 -17.74 -0.73 -2.04
C GLU A 393 -18.79 0.24 -1.46
N MET A 394 -18.52 0.89 -0.33
CA MET A 394 -19.41 1.91 0.24
C MET A 394 -19.60 3.09 -0.71
N ASN A 395 -18.53 3.55 -1.36
CA ASN A 395 -18.59 4.67 -2.31
C ASN A 395 -19.37 4.30 -3.58
N ASP A 396 -19.21 3.08 -4.09
CA ASP A 396 -19.97 2.58 -5.23
C ASP A 396 -21.46 2.45 -4.90
N ARG A 397 -21.81 1.85 -3.75
CA ARG A 397 -23.20 1.78 -3.27
C ARG A 397 -23.81 3.17 -3.05
N HIS A 398 -23.02 4.13 -2.59
CA HIS A 398 -23.47 5.51 -2.42
C HIS A 398 -23.85 6.14 -3.75
N LYS A 399 -22.99 6.00 -4.76
CA LYS A 399 -23.24 6.51 -6.10
C LYS A 399 -24.48 5.88 -6.73
N GLU A 400 -24.65 4.57 -6.56
CA GLU A 400 -25.85 3.87 -7.01
C GLU A 400 -27.12 4.38 -6.29
N SER A 401 -27.04 4.65 -4.98
CA SER A 401 -28.15 5.23 -4.22
C SER A 401 -28.49 6.65 -4.68
N GLU A 402 -27.49 7.48 -5.00
CA GLU A 402 -27.70 8.83 -5.56
C GLU A 402 -28.38 8.77 -6.92
N ASP A 403 -27.90 7.91 -7.82
CA ASP A 403 -28.50 7.74 -9.16
C ASP A 403 -29.95 7.23 -9.05
N ASN A 404 -30.20 6.25 -8.19
CA ASN A 404 -31.54 5.72 -7.94
C ASN A 404 -32.50 6.80 -7.40
N PHE A 405 -32.03 7.68 -6.53
CA PHE A 405 -32.88 8.75 -6.01
C PHE A 405 -33.07 9.88 -7.02
N ALA A 406 -32.03 10.27 -7.77
CA ALA A 406 -32.16 11.24 -8.85
C ALA A 406 -33.24 10.79 -9.86
N ASN A 407 -33.21 9.50 -10.22
CA ASN A 407 -34.25 8.89 -11.06
C ASN A 407 -35.64 8.93 -10.41
N ARG A 408 -35.77 8.68 -9.10
CA ARG A 408 -37.04 8.80 -8.38
C ARG A 408 -37.55 10.23 -8.31
N LEU A 409 -36.66 11.22 -8.13
CA LEU A 409 -37.02 12.63 -8.11
C LEU A 409 -37.52 13.10 -9.48
N ASP A 410 -36.87 12.63 -10.55
CA ASP A 410 -37.31 12.88 -11.92
C ASP A 410 -38.69 12.26 -12.20
N GLN A 411 -38.90 11.00 -11.80
CA GLN A 411 -40.22 10.34 -11.85
C GLN A 411 -41.28 11.10 -11.04
N MET A 412 -40.92 11.63 -9.87
CA MET A 412 -41.81 12.43 -9.04
C MET A 412 -42.15 13.77 -9.69
N ASN A 413 -41.17 14.44 -10.32
CA ASN A 413 -41.42 15.65 -11.10
C ASN A 413 -42.34 15.38 -12.30
N HIS A 414 -42.12 14.27 -13.01
CA HIS A 414 -43.02 13.84 -14.08
C HIS A 414 -44.44 13.55 -13.58
N THR A 415 -44.56 12.89 -12.43
CA THR A 415 -45.85 12.62 -11.79
C THR A 415 -46.54 13.92 -11.38
N MET A 416 -45.79 14.89 -10.84
CA MET A 416 -46.31 16.20 -10.47
C MET A 416 -46.81 16.97 -11.71
N LYS A 417 -46.04 16.94 -12.80
CA LYS A 417 -46.46 17.55 -14.07
C LYS A 417 -47.78 16.95 -14.56
N ARG A 418 -47.91 15.61 -14.51
CA ARG A 418 -49.16 14.91 -14.86
C ARG A 418 -50.32 15.27 -13.94
N ILE A 419 -50.07 15.47 -12.66
CA ILE A 419 -51.08 15.92 -11.68
C ILE A 419 -51.52 17.36 -11.99
N THR A 420 -50.60 18.26 -12.34
CA THR A 420 -50.92 19.62 -12.77
C THR A 420 -51.71 19.63 -14.07
N GLU A 421 -51.34 18.80 -15.04
CA GLU A 421 -52.08 18.60 -16.29
C GLU A 421 -53.49 18.03 -16.02
N LEU A 422 -53.61 17.05 -15.12
CA LEU A 422 -54.91 16.51 -14.67
C LEU A 422 -55.76 17.60 -13.99
N GLY A 423 -55.14 18.47 -13.19
CA GLY A 423 -55.80 19.62 -12.58
C GLY A 423 -56.34 20.61 -13.61
N ALA A 424 -55.59 20.84 -14.70
CA ALA A 424 -56.05 21.66 -15.82
C ALA A 424 -57.23 21.02 -16.55
N VAL A 425 -57.18 19.72 -16.84
CA VAL A 425 -58.30 18.97 -17.45
C VAL A 425 -59.53 18.98 -16.54
N MET A 426 -59.36 18.85 -15.22
CA MET A 426 -60.46 18.99 -14.27
C MET A 426 -61.06 20.41 -14.29
N ASN A 427 -60.25 21.44 -14.49
CA ASN A 427 -60.72 22.82 -14.62
C ASN A 427 -61.53 23.01 -15.92
N ASP A 428 -61.06 22.47 -17.04
CA ASP A 428 -61.78 22.48 -18.31
C ASP A 428 -63.12 21.74 -18.20
N MET A 429 -63.12 20.55 -17.59
CA MET A 429 -64.33 19.78 -17.31
C MET A 429 -65.30 20.55 -16.39
N GLN A 430 -64.79 21.29 -15.41
CA GLN A 430 -65.59 22.12 -14.51
C GLN A 430 -66.24 23.30 -15.24
N GLU A 431 -65.52 23.91 -16.19
CA GLU A 431 -66.03 24.99 -17.04
C GLU A 431 -67.09 24.47 -18.02
N GLU A 432 -66.87 23.31 -18.63
CA GLU A 432 -67.86 22.64 -19.48
C GLU A 432 -69.11 22.22 -18.68
N THR A 433 -68.92 21.72 -17.45
CA THR A 433 -70.02 21.40 -16.53
C THR A 433 -70.80 22.66 -16.16
N LYS A 434 -70.12 23.80 -15.93
CA LYS A 434 -70.78 25.09 -15.68
C LYS A 434 -71.62 25.53 -16.87
N THR A 435 -71.08 25.46 -18.09
CA THR A 435 -71.85 25.78 -19.31
C THR A 435 -73.03 24.85 -19.50
N THR A 436 -72.88 23.56 -19.16
CA THR A 436 -73.97 22.58 -19.20
C THR A 436 -75.06 22.92 -18.19
N ILE A 437 -74.70 23.32 -16.96
CA ILE A 437 -75.62 23.81 -15.93
C ILE A 437 -76.35 25.08 -16.41
N GLU A 438 -75.65 26.06 -17.00
CA GLU A 438 -76.27 27.26 -17.55
C GLU A 438 -77.28 26.93 -18.67
N SER A 439 -76.94 25.96 -19.53
CA SER A 439 -77.82 25.48 -20.60
C SER A 439 -79.04 24.73 -20.05
N LEU A 440 -78.85 23.91 -19.02
CA LEU A 440 -79.93 23.23 -18.28
C LEU A 440 -80.86 24.24 -17.59
N SER A 441 -80.31 25.31 -17.02
CA SER A 441 -81.08 26.38 -16.39
C SER A 441 -81.96 27.09 -17.41
N TYR A 442 -81.42 27.39 -18.60
CA TYR A 442 -82.19 27.98 -19.69
C TYR A 442 -83.29 27.03 -20.21
N ALA A 443 -82.98 25.74 -20.35
CA ALA A 443 -83.97 24.73 -20.71
C ALA A 443 -85.08 24.63 -19.66
N ASN A 444 -84.73 24.71 -18.37
CA ASN A 444 -85.69 24.68 -17.27
C ASN A 444 -86.63 25.90 -17.31
N GLU A 445 -86.09 27.10 -17.52
CA GLU A 445 -86.89 28.33 -17.68
C GLU A 445 -87.80 28.27 -18.91
N SER A 446 -87.33 27.67 -20.01
CA SER A 446 -88.16 27.45 -21.21
C SER A 446 -89.30 26.45 -20.95
N ILE A 447 -89.05 25.39 -20.17
CA ILE A 447 -90.10 24.43 -19.77
C ILE A 447 -91.11 25.14 -18.86
N ASP A 448 -90.67 25.98 -17.92
CA ASP A 448 -91.56 26.79 -17.08
C ASP A 448 -92.50 27.67 -17.91
N GLN A 449 -91.97 28.35 -18.92
CA GLN A 449 -92.79 29.13 -19.85
C GLN A 449 -93.76 28.25 -20.65
N SER A 450 -93.35 27.04 -21.04
CA SER A 450 -94.22 26.12 -21.76
C SER A 450 -95.35 25.58 -20.88
N ILE A 451 -95.08 25.28 -19.60
CA ILE A 451 -96.11 24.89 -18.63
C ILE A 451 -97.10 26.05 -18.46
N ILE A 452 -96.62 27.27 -18.19
CA ILE A 452 -97.49 28.46 -18.03
C ILE A 452 -98.37 28.68 -19.26
N ASN A 453 -97.80 28.54 -20.47
CA ASN A 453 -98.55 28.70 -21.72
C ASN A 453 -99.58 27.58 -21.92
N ASN A 454 -99.22 26.33 -21.62
CA ASN A 454 -100.15 25.20 -21.67
C ASN A 454 -101.27 25.33 -20.65
N THR A 455 -100.99 25.75 -19.42
CA THR A 455 -102.03 26.02 -18.40
C THR A 455 -102.99 27.10 -18.87
N LYS A 456 -102.48 28.22 -19.42
CA LYS A 456 -103.34 29.27 -19.99
C LYS A 456 -104.16 28.79 -21.19
N LEU A 457 -103.59 27.94 -22.04
CA LEU A 457 -104.30 27.31 -23.16
C LEU A 457 -105.41 26.39 -22.64
N THR A 458 -105.12 25.57 -21.64
CA THR A 458 -106.09 24.71 -20.96
C THR A 458 -107.21 25.54 -20.34
N ASP A 459 -106.89 26.59 -19.57
CA ASP A 459 -107.88 27.50 -18.98
C ASP A 459 -108.75 28.15 -20.07
N SER A 460 -108.14 28.64 -21.15
CA SER A 460 -108.87 29.25 -22.27
C SER A 460 -109.74 28.26 -23.04
N LEU A 461 -109.33 26.98 -23.15
CA LEU A 461 -110.10 25.91 -23.79
C LEU A 461 -111.25 25.45 -22.90
N VAL A 462 -111.05 25.42 -21.59
CA VAL A 462 -112.10 25.17 -20.59
C VAL A 462 -113.15 26.28 -20.63
N ASP A 463 -112.72 27.55 -20.61
CA ASP A 463 -113.61 28.71 -20.75
C ASP A 463 -114.39 28.68 -22.09
N GLN A 464 -113.72 28.30 -23.19
CA GLN A 464 -114.37 28.16 -24.51
C GLN A 464 -115.36 26.99 -24.57
N HIS A 465 -115.04 25.88 -23.89
CA HIS A 465 -115.92 24.73 -23.75
C HIS A 465 -117.18 25.08 -22.95
N GLU A 466 -117.03 25.84 -21.86
CA GLU A 466 -118.16 26.30 -21.03
C GLU A 466 -119.08 27.27 -21.79
N ILE A 467 -118.54 28.06 -22.72
CA ILE A 467 -119.31 28.98 -23.59
C ILE A 467 -119.98 28.28 -24.78
N SER A 468 -119.50 27.10 -25.23
CA SER A 468 -119.96 26.42 -26.46
C SER A 468 -120.62 25.07 -26.17
N ASN A 469 -121.93 25.08 -25.90
CA ASN A 469 -122.69 23.92 -25.42
C ASN A 469 -122.91 22.77 -26.46
N GLN A 470 -122.16 22.68 -27.57
CA GLN A 470 -122.34 21.63 -28.62
C GLN A 470 -121.09 21.16 -29.42
N TRP A 471 -119.83 21.28 -28.97
CA TRP A 471 -118.66 20.88 -29.79
C TRP A 471 -117.80 19.70 -29.26
N SER A 472 -118.20 18.48 -29.67
CA SER A 472 -117.46 17.24 -30.02
C SER A 472 -116.33 16.65 -29.15
N VAL A 473 -116.37 15.30 -29.03
CA VAL A 473 -115.36 14.35 -28.47
C VAL A 473 -113.90 14.68 -28.81
N LYS A 474 -113.64 15.29 -29.97
CA LYS A 474 -112.28 15.69 -30.40
C LYS A 474 -111.68 16.84 -29.56
N THR A 475 -112.51 17.70 -28.98
CA THR A 475 -112.05 18.74 -28.05
C THR A 475 -111.75 18.14 -26.68
N GLN A 476 -112.54 17.16 -26.26
CA GLN A 476 -112.30 16.39 -25.03
C GLN A 476 -110.97 15.62 -25.11
N SER A 477 -110.69 14.95 -26.23
CA SER A 477 -109.43 14.21 -26.41
C SER A 477 -108.22 15.15 -26.46
N LEU A 478 -108.35 16.34 -27.07
CA LEU A 478 -107.27 17.33 -27.06
C LEU A 478 -107.01 17.91 -25.66
N LEU A 479 -108.06 18.07 -24.86
CA LEU A 479 -107.94 18.46 -23.45
C LEU A 479 -107.25 17.36 -22.63
N GLU A 480 -107.60 16.10 -22.87
CA GLU A 480 -106.97 14.94 -22.24
C GLU A 480 -105.50 14.81 -22.63
N ASP A 481 -105.16 14.95 -23.92
CA ASP A 481 -103.77 14.98 -24.43
C ASP A 481 -102.98 16.17 -23.85
N LEU A 482 -103.60 17.35 -23.68
CA LEU A 482 -102.95 18.54 -23.10
C LEU A 482 -102.72 18.39 -21.59
N VAL A 483 -103.66 17.78 -20.87
CA VAL A 483 -103.52 17.48 -19.45
C VAL A 483 -102.43 16.42 -19.24
N GLU A 484 -102.42 15.34 -20.02
CA GLU A 484 -101.37 14.32 -19.99
C GLU A 484 -99.99 14.93 -20.31
N ASN A 485 -99.91 15.79 -21.32
CA ASN A 485 -98.68 16.51 -21.66
C ASN A 485 -98.26 17.49 -20.55
N SER A 486 -99.21 18.15 -19.88
CA SER A 486 -98.94 19.02 -18.72
C SER A 486 -98.38 18.23 -17.54
N GLU A 487 -98.94 17.07 -17.22
CA GLU A 487 -98.45 16.18 -16.15
C GLU A 487 -97.06 15.61 -16.49
N ILE A 488 -96.82 15.24 -17.75
CA ILE A 488 -95.49 14.83 -18.23
C ILE A 488 -94.50 15.99 -18.09
N ASN A 489 -94.85 17.21 -18.46
CA ASN A 489 -93.97 18.38 -18.32
C ASN A 489 -93.69 18.73 -16.84
N GLU A 490 -94.68 18.62 -15.96
CA GLU A 490 -94.51 18.89 -14.53
C GLU A 490 -93.61 17.84 -13.84
N SER A 491 -93.79 16.56 -14.18
CA SER A 491 -92.90 15.49 -13.69
C SER A 491 -91.47 15.64 -14.24
N MET A 492 -91.32 16.01 -15.51
CA MET A 492 -90.03 16.30 -16.14
C MET A 492 -89.35 17.51 -15.48
N HIS A 493 -90.10 18.57 -15.18
CA HIS A 493 -89.58 19.74 -14.45
C HIS A 493 -89.10 19.37 -13.05
N THR A 494 -89.89 18.60 -12.30
CA THR A 494 -89.51 18.14 -10.95
C THR A 494 -88.22 17.31 -10.97
N ASN A 495 -88.10 16.39 -11.93
CA ASN A 495 -86.90 15.58 -12.11
C ASN A 495 -85.68 16.43 -12.54
N MET A 496 -85.87 17.39 -13.45
CA MET A 496 -84.79 18.30 -13.87
C MET A 496 -84.30 19.17 -12.71
N LYS A 497 -85.20 19.67 -11.87
CA LYS A 497 -84.84 20.44 -10.68
C LYS A 497 -84.02 19.63 -9.68
N GLN A 498 -84.44 18.39 -9.40
CA GLN A 498 -83.69 17.48 -8.53
C GLN A 498 -82.31 17.13 -9.10
N LEU A 499 -82.21 16.90 -10.41
CA LEU A 499 -80.92 16.69 -11.08
C LEU A 499 -80.03 17.92 -10.99
N PHE A 500 -80.60 19.12 -11.13
CA PHE A 500 -79.87 20.38 -11.05
C PHE A 500 -79.28 20.63 -9.66
N GLU A 501 -80.09 20.44 -8.62
CA GLU A 501 -79.65 20.55 -7.21
C GLU A 501 -78.52 19.55 -6.93
N ARG A 502 -78.67 18.30 -7.36
CA ARG A 502 -77.65 17.26 -7.17
C ARG A 502 -76.35 17.54 -7.93
N ILE A 503 -76.42 17.98 -9.19
CA ILE A 503 -75.22 18.33 -9.98
C ILE A 503 -74.49 19.52 -9.36
N THR A 504 -75.24 20.49 -8.81
CA THR A 504 -74.66 21.67 -8.15
C THR A 504 -73.93 21.28 -6.86
N GLU A 505 -74.54 20.43 -6.05
CA GLU A 505 -73.96 19.93 -4.79
C GLU A 505 -72.70 19.08 -5.06
N GLU A 506 -72.74 18.14 -6.00
CA GLU A 506 -71.59 17.31 -6.40
C GLU A 506 -70.44 18.14 -7.01
N ARG A 507 -70.74 19.27 -7.66
CA ARG A 507 -69.72 20.19 -8.16
C ARG A 507 -68.99 20.90 -7.02
N GLU A 508 -69.74 21.38 -6.02
CA GLU A 508 -69.16 22.09 -4.87
C GLU A 508 -68.28 21.16 -4.03
N THR A 509 -68.70 19.91 -3.81
CA THR A 509 -67.89 18.90 -3.13
C THR A 509 -66.63 18.55 -3.92
N LEU A 510 -66.73 18.42 -5.25
CA LEU A 510 -65.59 18.16 -6.13
C LEU A 510 -64.56 19.30 -6.10
N ASP A 511 -65.01 20.56 -6.09
CA ASP A 511 -64.10 21.72 -6.09
C ASP A 511 -63.32 21.83 -4.77
N ASN A 512 -64.00 21.62 -3.64
CA ASN A 512 -63.37 21.59 -2.33
C ASN A 512 -62.33 20.46 -2.23
N THR A 513 -62.69 19.25 -2.69
CA THR A 513 -61.80 18.07 -2.65
C THR A 513 -60.58 18.23 -3.57
N LYS A 514 -60.77 18.84 -4.75
CA LYS A 514 -59.68 19.17 -5.70
C LYS A 514 -58.67 20.12 -5.07
N GLN A 515 -59.16 21.22 -4.50
CA GLN A 515 -58.31 22.26 -3.92
C GLN A 515 -57.48 21.70 -2.76
N GLU A 516 -58.10 20.93 -1.88
CA GLU A 516 -57.45 20.32 -0.72
C GLU A 516 -56.36 19.31 -1.14
N HIS A 517 -56.66 18.43 -2.11
CA HIS A 517 -55.67 17.49 -2.62
C HIS A 517 -54.50 18.17 -3.33
N MET A 518 -54.75 19.22 -4.11
CA MET A 518 -53.70 19.90 -4.86
C MET A 518 -52.74 20.67 -3.93
N ASP A 519 -53.28 21.33 -2.91
CA ASP A 519 -52.48 21.99 -1.86
C ASP A 519 -51.66 20.97 -1.06
N LEU A 520 -52.24 19.83 -0.70
CA LEU A 520 -51.54 18.76 0.02
C LEU A 520 -50.38 18.19 -0.81
N LEU A 521 -50.62 17.91 -2.10
CA LEU A 521 -49.61 17.37 -3.01
C LEU A 521 -48.46 18.35 -3.22
N GLN A 522 -48.77 19.63 -3.43
CA GLN A 522 -47.74 20.66 -3.60
C GLN A 522 -46.87 20.80 -2.35
N ARG A 523 -47.48 20.75 -1.15
CA ARG A 523 -46.77 20.83 0.12
C ARG A 523 -45.86 19.62 0.34
N ASN A 524 -46.37 18.41 0.14
CA ASN A 524 -45.60 17.17 0.29
C ASN A 524 -44.39 17.12 -0.66
N VAL A 525 -44.55 17.58 -1.91
CA VAL A 525 -43.45 17.63 -2.88
C VAL A 525 -42.38 18.64 -2.46
N GLN A 526 -42.78 19.81 -1.96
CA GLN A 526 -41.83 20.80 -1.44
C GLN A 526 -41.07 20.28 -0.23
N GLU A 527 -41.75 19.63 0.72
CA GLU A 527 -41.10 19.00 1.87
C GLU A 527 -40.14 17.89 1.44
N LEU A 528 -40.54 16.99 0.55
CA LEU A 528 -39.66 15.94 0.01
C LEU A 528 -38.42 16.52 -0.66
N LYS A 529 -38.57 17.60 -1.44
CA LYS A 529 -37.45 18.29 -2.09
C LYS A 529 -36.51 18.92 -1.05
N TYR A 530 -37.06 19.53 0.00
CA TYR A 530 -36.29 20.13 1.08
C TYR A 530 -35.49 19.06 1.87
N TYR A 531 -36.16 18.00 2.33
CA TYR A 531 -35.51 16.89 3.04
C TYR A 531 -34.42 16.23 2.21
N TRP A 532 -34.64 16.05 0.90
CA TRP A 532 -33.62 15.48 0.03
C TRP A 532 -32.42 16.40 -0.14
N THR A 533 -32.65 17.70 -0.33
CA THR A 533 -31.55 18.66 -0.48
C THR A 533 -30.67 18.67 0.77
N GLN A 534 -31.29 18.68 1.96
CA GLN A 534 -30.54 18.54 3.21
C GLN A 534 -29.81 17.20 3.34
N ASN A 535 -30.48 16.09 3.03
CA ASN A 535 -29.86 14.77 3.14
C ASN A 535 -28.71 14.59 2.14
N SER A 536 -28.84 15.14 0.93
CA SER A 536 -27.79 15.17 -0.09
C SER A 536 -26.60 15.99 0.37
N GLU A 537 -26.81 17.19 0.93
CA GLU A 537 -25.71 17.99 1.51
C GLU A 537 -25.03 17.25 2.67
N ALA A 538 -25.79 16.62 3.57
CA ALA A 538 -25.25 15.84 4.67
C ALA A 538 -24.46 14.60 4.20
N LEU A 539 -24.94 13.94 3.14
CA LEU A 539 -24.29 12.77 2.55
C LEU A 539 -23.01 13.15 1.80
N VAL A 540 -23.00 14.27 1.06
CA VAL A 540 -21.79 14.83 0.44
C VAL A 540 -20.77 15.20 1.52
N GLY A 541 -21.22 15.85 2.60
CA GLY A 541 -20.35 16.15 3.75
C GLY A 541 -19.77 14.88 4.40
N ASN A 542 -20.58 13.83 4.55
CA ASN A 542 -20.09 12.54 5.03
C ASN A 542 -19.08 11.90 4.07
N ARG A 543 -19.30 11.98 2.76
CA ARG A 543 -18.35 11.48 1.76
C ARG A 543 -16.99 12.18 1.87
N GLU A 544 -16.99 13.51 1.95
CA GLU A 544 -15.75 14.28 2.13
C GLU A 544 -15.06 13.93 3.45
N GLN A 545 -15.83 13.75 4.54
CA GLN A 545 -15.29 13.32 5.82
C GLN A 545 -14.71 11.90 5.75
N PHE A 546 -15.38 10.95 5.10
CA PHE A 546 -14.88 9.59 4.92
C PHE A 546 -13.64 9.56 4.05
N GLU A 547 -13.60 10.33 2.96
CA GLU A 547 -12.42 10.45 2.10
C GLU A 547 -11.25 11.07 2.87
N ALA A 548 -11.49 12.13 3.65
CA ALA A 548 -10.49 12.73 4.51
C ALA A 548 -10.01 11.79 5.62
N LEU A 549 -10.92 11.01 6.22
CA LEU A 549 -10.60 10.04 7.26
C LEU A 549 -9.79 8.89 6.68
N ASN A 550 -10.14 8.40 5.48
CA ASN A 550 -9.41 7.36 4.77
C ASN A 550 -8.01 7.83 4.38
N ASN A 551 -7.88 9.05 3.82
CA ASN A 551 -6.58 9.64 3.50
C ASN A 551 -5.71 9.84 4.76
N ARG A 552 -6.30 10.26 5.88
CA ARG A 552 -5.59 10.36 7.17
C ARG A 552 -5.20 9.00 7.73
N LEU A 553 -6.05 7.99 7.58
CA LEU A 553 -5.76 6.63 8.02
C LEU A 553 -4.62 6.03 7.20
N ASP A 554 -4.64 6.24 5.89
CA ASP A 554 -3.60 5.81 4.96
C ASP A 554 -2.25 6.46 5.29
N GLN A 555 -2.27 7.78 5.51
CA GLN A 555 -1.08 8.51 5.94
C GLN A 555 -0.59 8.06 7.32
N SER A 556 -1.48 7.93 8.30
CA SER A 556 -1.13 7.48 9.65
C SER A 556 -0.59 6.06 9.66
N MET A 557 -1.04 5.19 8.74
CA MET A 557 -0.52 3.82 8.64
C MET A 557 0.78 3.72 7.87
N ASN A 558 0.98 4.52 6.83
CA ASN A 558 2.30 4.64 6.20
C ASN A 558 3.31 5.19 7.20
N ASP A 559 2.93 6.21 7.99
CA ASP A 559 3.75 6.74 9.07
C ASP A 559 4.00 5.65 10.13
N PHE A 560 2.97 4.91 10.57
CA PHE A 560 3.14 3.82 11.54
C PHE A 560 4.06 2.72 11.01
N ALA A 561 3.89 2.27 9.77
CA ALA A 561 4.74 1.27 9.14
C ALA A 561 6.20 1.75 9.05
N ASP A 562 6.43 2.99 8.61
CA ASP A 562 7.75 3.59 8.54
C ASP A 562 8.38 3.77 9.94
N HIS A 563 7.58 4.17 10.94
CA HIS A 563 8.03 4.27 12.33
C HIS A 563 8.34 2.90 12.94
N MET A 564 7.58 1.87 12.60
CA MET A 564 7.82 0.49 13.03
C MET A 564 9.09 -0.07 12.40
N GLN A 565 9.30 0.16 11.10
CA GLN A 565 10.50 -0.24 10.40
C GLN A 565 11.74 0.47 10.97
N ARG A 566 11.65 1.79 11.16
CA ARG A 566 12.71 2.58 11.82
C ARG A 566 12.93 2.15 13.27
N GLY A 567 11.87 1.79 14.00
CA GLY A 567 11.93 1.32 15.39
C GLY A 567 12.62 -0.03 15.50
N VAL A 568 12.22 -1.00 14.68
CA VAL A 568 12.84 -2.33 14.59
C VAL A 568 14.29 -2.19 14.17
N GLN A 569 14.59 -1.41 13.14
CA GLN A 569 15.95 -1.19 12.66
C GLN A 569 16.84 -0.51 13.71
N ARG A 570 16.35 0.54 14.41
CA ARG A 570 17.08 1.12 15.54
C ARG A 570 17.31 0.14 16.68
N THR A 571 16.32 -0.70 16.97
CA THR A 571 16.45 -1.70 18.03
C THR A 571 17.54 -2.70 17.66
N PHE A 572 17.62 -3.10 16.40
CA PHE A 572 18.70 -3.96 15.89
C PHE A 572 20.07 -3.27 15.86
N GLU A 573 20.17 -2.03 15.37
CA GLU A 573 21.42 -1.25 15.42
C GLU A 573 21.92 -1.07 16.84
N GLN A 574 21.01 -0.80 17.77
CA GLN A 574 21.35 -0.65 19.17
C GLN A 574 21.74 -1.99 19.79
N PHE A 575 21.06 -3.08 19.45
CA PHE A 575 21.43 -4.41 19.89
C PHE A 575 22.82 -4.82 19.38
N ASP A 576 23.12 -4.58 18.10
CA ASP A 576 24.43 -4.86 17.51
C ASP A 576 25.54 -4.03 18.17
N LYS A 577 25.24 -2.77 18.49
CA LYS A 577 26.15 -1.90 19.24
C LYS A 577 26.41 -2.40 20.66
N GLU A 578 25.37 -2.81 21.39
CA GLU A 578 25.51 -3.36 22.74
C GLU A 578 26.23 -4.72 22.70
N LEU A 579 25.97 -5.56 21.69
CA LEU A 579 26.67 -6.82 21.47
C LEU A 579 28.16 -6.59 21.21
N LYS A 580 28.49 -5.65 20.31
CA LYS A 580 29.87 -5.24 20.05
C LYS A 580 30.54 -4.73 21.32
N THR A 581 29.84 -3.94 22.13
CA THR A 581 30.35 -3.41 23.39
C THR A 581 30.59 -4.54 24.40
N ALA A 582 29.67 -5.50 24.51
CA ALA A 582 29.84 -6.68 25.34
C ALA A 582 31.03 -7.54 24.89
N VAL A 583 31.21 -7.74 23.58
CA VAL A 583 32.36 -8.44 22.99
C VAL A 583 33.66 -7.69 23.24
N GLU A 584 33.68 -6.36 23.15
CA GLU A 584 34.85 -5.53 23.49
C GLU A 584 35.20 -5.60 24.99
N TYR A 585 34.20 -5.63 25.88
CA TYR A 585 34.42 -5.84 27.31
C TYR A 585 34.95 -7.23 27.61
N LEU A 586 34.41 -8.27 26.95
CA LEU A 586 34.92 -9.64 27.03
C LEU A 586 36.35 -9.75 26.51
N ALA A 587 36.66 -9.15 25.36
CA ALA A 587 38.01 -9.12 24.79
C ALA A 587 39.00 -8.39 25.71
N ARG A 588 38.58 -7.30 26.36
CA ARG A 588 39.39 -6.63 27.40
C ARG A 588 39.57 -7.48 28.65
N GLY A 589 38.52 -8.20 29.09
CA GLY A 589 38.61 -9.14 30.21
C GLY A 589 39.61 -10.26 29.94
N VAL A 590 39.54 -10.87 28.75
CA VAL A 590 40.47 -11.90 28.28
C VAL A 590 41.89 -11.33 28.13
N GLY A 591 42.03 -10.11 27.58
CA GLY A 591 43.32 -9.42 27.50
C GLY A 591 43.92 -9.12 28.88
N GLY A 592 43.09 -8.76 29.86
CA GLY A 592 43.50 -8.55 31.25
C GLY A 592 43.98 -9.84 31.92
N ILE A 593 43.30 -10.97 31.65
CA ILE A 593 43.76 -12.29 32.12
C ILE A 593 45.12 -12.63 31.48
N ASN A 594 45.30 -12.36 30.19
CA ASN A 594 46.58 -12.62 29.51
C ASN A 594 47.73 -11.77 30.07
N GLN A 595 47.44 -10.51 30.44
CA GLN A 595 48.41 -9.60 31.05
C GLN A 595 48.76 -10.02 32.49
N VAL A 596 47.81 -10.58 33.22
CA VAL A 596 48.06 -11.19 34.54
C VAL A 596 48.93 -12.44 34.40
N VAL A 597 48.70 -13.28 33.38
CA VAL A 597 49.54 -14.44 33.07
C VAL A 597 50.97 -14.02 32.72
N GLU A 598 51.16 -12.98 31.90
CA GLU A 598 52.49 -12.39 31.65
C GLU A 598 53.16 -11.87 32.92
N SER A 599 52.39 -11.23 33.82
CA SER A 599 52.95 -10.75 35.11
C SER A 599 53.39 -11.89 36.02
N MET A 600 52.68 -13.02 36.00
CA MET A 600 53.08 -14.23 36.74
C MET A 600 54.36 -14.84 36.19
N GLU A 601 54.53 -14.87 34.86
CA GLU A 601 55.78 -15.33 34.23
C GLU A 601 56.97 -14.46 34.67
N GLN A 602 56.76 -13.15 34.76
CA GLN A 602 57.76 -12.19 35.20
C GLN A 602 58.12 -12.33 36.69
N ASP A 603 57.14 -12.59 37.56
CA ASP A 603 57.37 -12.85 38.99
C ASP A 603 58.10 -14.19 39.20
N ILE A 604 57.77 -15.22 38.42
CA ILE A 604 58.49 -16.51 38.42
C ILE A 604 59.96 -16.32 37.99
N ASP A 605 60.21 -15.54 36.93
CA ASP A 605 61.57 -15.20 36.49
C ASP A 605 62.35 -14.41 37.55
N SER A 606 61.68 -13.51 38.27
CA SER A 606 62.28 -12.75 39.37
C SER A 606 62.74 -13.66 40.52
N VAL A 607 61.88 -14.59 40.95
CA VAL A 607 62.19 -15.61 41.95
C VAL A 607 63.36 -16.49 41.46
N ASN A 608 63.35 -16.88 40.19
CA ASN A 608 64.44 -17.65 39.58
C ASN A 608 65.77 -16.89 39.60
N GLY A 609 65.74 -15.58 39.30
CA GLY A 609 66.90 -14.70 39.38
C GLY A 609 67.42 -14.48 40.81
N GLN A 610 66.56 -14.57 41.83
CA GLN A 610 66.98 -14.56 43.23
C GLN A 610 67.62 -15.88 43.64
N ILE A 611 67.03 -17.02 43.26
CA ILE A 611 67.58 -18.37 43.50
C ILE A 611 68.95 -18.53 42.83
N SER A 612 69.10 -18.07 41.59
CA SER A 612 70.39 -18.14 40.87
C SER A 612 71.47 -17.26 41.52
N ARG A 613 71.11 -16.08 42.04
CA ARG A 613 72.04 -15.21 42.77
C ARG A 613 72.45 -15.81 44.11
N PHE A 614 71.51 -16.43 44.81
CA PHE A 614 71.77 -17.18 46.04
C PHE A 614 72.75 -18.33 45.77
N ASN A 615 72.52 -19.11 44.70
CA ASN A 615 73.40 -20.21 44.33
C ASN A 615 74.82 -19.74 43.95
N GLN A 616 74.93 -18.64 43.21
CA GLN A 616 76.22 -18.05 42.85
C GLN A 616 76.99 -17.53 44.08
N SER A 617 76.27 -17.05 45.10
CA SER A 617 76.88 -16.66 46.37
C SER A 617 77.40 -17.86 47.17
N LEU A 618 76.70 -19.00 47.13
CA LEU A 618 77.15 -20.26 47.74
C LEU A 618 78.40 -20.81 47.05
N GLU A 619 78.45 -20.80 45.72
CA GLU A 619 79.64 -21.21 44.95
C GLU A 619 80.85 -20.31 45.21
N GLN A 620 80.66 -18.99 45.30
CA GLN A 620 81.76 -18.06 45.62
C GLN A 620 82.32 -18.27 47.03
N ILE A 621 81.47 -18.61 47.99
CA ILE A 621 81.89 -18.90 49.37
C ILE A 621 82.64 -20.24 49.40
N ALA A 622 82.12 -21.28 48.75
CA ALA A 622 82.80 -22.58 48.64
C ALA A 622 84.19 -22.46 47.98
N ALA A 623 84.29 -21.69 46.89
CA ALA A 623 85.56 -21.42 46.20
C ALA A 623 86.52 -20.52 47.01
N GLY A 624 85.99 -19.67 47.89
CA GLY A 624 86.77 -18.86 48.83
C GLY A 624 87.42 -19.69 49.93
N VAL A 625 86.73 -20.74 50.40
CA VAL A 625 87.25 -21.70 51.38
C VAL A 625 88.33 -22.60 50.78
N GLU A 626 88.24 -22.97 49.49
CA GLU A 626 89.30 -23.72 48.79
C GLU A 626 90.60 -22.93 48.56
N LYS A 627 90.56 -21.59 48.55
CA LYS A 627 91.75 -20.75 48.28
C LYS A 627 92.51 -20.30 49.52
N GLN A 628 92.01 -20.58 50.72
CA GLN A 628 92.63 -20.18 51.99
C GLN A 628 92.98 -21.33 52.95
N GLY A 629 92.66 -22.58 52.59
CA GLY A 629 93.32 -23.76 53.17
C GLY A 629 94.61 -24.06 52.43
#